data_AF-A0A6B2T5A0-F1
#
_entry.id   AF-A0A6B2T5A0-F1
#
_cell.length_a   1.000
_cell.length_b   1.000
_cell.length_c   1.000
_cell.angle_alpha   90.00
_cell.angle_beta   90.00
_cell.angle_gamma   90.00
#
_symmetry.space_group_name_H-M   'P 1'
#
loop_
_entity.id
_entity.type
_entity.pdbx_description
1 polymer ?
#
loop_
_entity_poly.entity_id
_entity_poly.type
_entity_poly.pdbx_seq_one_letter_code
_entity_poly.pdbx_strand_id
1 'polypeptide(L)'
;MGETEAAREYAAEAAALADVTTDADLAGQCESLVRLAWSEVFLDDCAAAQRHSERGVEIARRTGRPFALAQLLLTGAYARLTRGRLREALEWADESVAVARELGGAELLGISRAIRALILMQVRP
;
A
#
# COMPACT_ATOMS: atom_id res chain seq x y z
N MET A 1 -18.97 -16.64 7.69
CA MET A 1 -19.27 -16.06 6.37
C MET A 1 -19.08 -14.58 6.55
N GLY A 2 -17.99 -14.02 6.00
CA GLY A 2 -17.51 -12.68 6.37
C GLY A 2 -18.48 -11.57 5.96
N GLU A 3 -18.46 -10.47 6.71
CA GLU A 3 -19.19 -9.22 6.44
C GLU A 3 -18.57 -8.48 5.22
N THR A 4 -18.31 -9.19 4.13
CA THR A 4 -17.59 -8.67 2.96
C THR A 4 -18.38 -7.59 2.24
N GLU A 5 -19.71 -7.63 2.28
CA GLU A 5 -20.56 -6.58 1.71
C GLU A 5 -20.40 -5.27 2.47
N ALA A 6 -20.54 -5.28 3.80
CA ALA A 6 -20.29 -4.12 4.65
C ALA A 6 -18.85 -3.60 4.50
N ALA A 7 -17.86 -4.49 4.39
CA ALA A 7 -16.48 -4.08 4.13
C ALA A 7 -16.32 -3.35 2.80
N ARG A 8 -17.05 -3.74 1.75
CA ARG A 8 -17.06 -3.01 0.46
C ARG A 8 -17.72 -1.65 0.57
N GLU A 9 -18.83 -1.55 1.30
CA GLU A 9 -19.50 -0.27 1.53
C GLU A 9 -18.57 0.70 2.26
N TYR A 10 -17.95 0.28 3.36
CA TYR A 10 -16.99 1.12 4.09
C TYR A 10 -15.76 1.49 3.26
N ALA A 11 -15.24 0.56 2.46
CA ALA A 11 -14.11 0.87 1.58
C ALA A 11 -14.49 1.89 0.50
N ALA A 12 -15.70 1.79 -0.07
CA ALA A 12 -16.21 2.75 -1.05
C ALA A 12 -16.43 4.14 -0.44
N GLU A 13 -16.98 4.22 0.77
CA GLU A 13 -17.12 5.49 1.49
C GLU A 13 -15.76 6.12 1.81
N ALA A 14 -14.82 5.31 2.30
CA ALA A 14 -13.46 5.77 2.59
C ALA A 14 -12.71 6.23 1.33
N ALA A 15 -12.89 5.54 0.20
CA ALA A 15 -12.35 5.94 -1.10
C ALA A 15 -12.93 7.29 -1.55
N ALA A 16 -14.26 7.45 -1.49
CA ALA A 16 -14.92 8.70 -1.84
C ALA A 16 -14.43 9.87 -0.98
N LEU A 17 -14.25 9.66 0.32
CA LEU A 17 -13.67 10.66 1.22
C LEU A 17 -12.22 10.96 0.89
N ALA A 18 -11.40 9.94 0.65
CA ALA A 18 -10.00 10.11 0.28
C ALA A 18 -9.88 10.94 -1.00
N ASP A 19 -10.67 10.63 -2.03
CA ASP A 19 -10.65 11.30 -3.34
C ASP A 19 -10.97 12.80 -3.27
N VAL A 20 -11.89 13.21 -2.39
CA VAL A 20 -12.26 14.64 -2.24
C VAL A 20 -11.40 15.39 -1.23
N THR A 21 -10.71 14.69 -0.34
CA THR A 21 -9.87 15.31 0.70
C THR A 21 -8.58 15.83 0.07
N THR A 22 -8.12 17.02 0.45
CA THR A 22 -6.87 17.56 -0.08
C THR A 22 -5.67 16.76 0.43
N ASP A 23 -4.57 16.76 -0.33
CA ASP A 23 -3.34 16.11 0.13
C ASP A 23 -2.78 16.72 1.43
N ALA A 24 -3.03 18.01 1.66
CA ALA A 24 -2.58 18.70 2.87
C ALA A 24 -3.32 18.16 4.10
N ASP A 25 -4.61 17.91 3.98
CA ASP A 25 -5.42 17.32 5.05
C ASP A 25 -5.09 15.82 5.23
N LEU A 26 -4.89 15.09 4.13
CA LEU A 26 -4.49 13.68 4.16
C LEU A 26 -3.09 13.47 4.75
N ALA A 27 -2.20 14.47 4.74
CA ALA A 27 -0.90 14.38 5.40
C ALA A 27 -1.01 14.11 6.91
N GLY A 28 -2.11 14.55 7.54
CA GLY A 28 -2.44 14.23 8.92
C GLY A 28 -3.04 12.82 9.10
N GLN A 29 -3.41 12.16 8.00
CA GLN A 29 -4.21 10.93 7.98
C GLN A 29 -3.59 9.85 7.07
N CYS A 30 -2.27 9.82 6.90
CA CYS A 30 -1.60 8.83 6.04
C CYS A 30 -1.94 7.37 6.45
N GLU A 31 -2.22 7.12 7.72
CA GLU A 31 -2.67 5.82 8.23
C GLU A 31 -4.05 5.42 7.70
N SER A 32 -4.94 6.38 7.42
CA SER A 32 -6.23 6.14 6.76
C SER A 32 -6.02 5.66 5.32
N LEU A 33 -5.05 6.25 4.59
CA LEU A 33 -4.68 5.78 3.25
C LEU A 33 -4.06 4.39 3.28
N VAL A 34 -3.23 4.08 4.29
CA VAL A 34 -2.70 2.72 4.49
C VAL A 34 -3.84 1.72 4.66
N ARG A 35 -4.80 2.04 5.54
CA ARG A 35 -5.96 1.17 5.81
C ARG A 35 -6.81 0.99 4.57
N LEU A 36 -7.15 2.07 3.87
CA LEU A 36 -7.94 2.02 2.64
C LEU A 36 -7.27 1.14 1.58
N ALA A 37 -5.99 1.37 1.29
CA ALA A 37 -5.27 0.60 0.28
C ALA A 37 -5.23 -0.90 0.61
N TRP A 38 -5.03 -1.27 1.88
CA TRP A 38 -5.09 -2.68 2.31
C TRP A 38 -6.49 -3.26 2.22
N SER A 39 -7.51 -2.52 2.63
CA SER A 39 -8.91 -2.94 2.48
C SER A 39 -9.25 -3.22 1.02
N GLU A 40 -8.82 -2.36 0.10
CA GLU A 40 -9.01 -2.54 -1.34
C GLU A 40 -8.29 -3.79 -1.86
N VAL A 41 -7.05 -4.04 -1.43
CA VAL A 41 -6.34 -5.30 -1.72
C VAL A 41 -7.13 -6.51 -1.23
N PHE A 42 -7.62 -6.50 0.01
CA PHE A 42 -8.38 -7.63 0.57
C PHE A 42 -9.74 -7.82 -0.08
N LEU A 43 -10.28 -6.78 -0.71
CA LEU A 43 -11.53 -6.80 -1.47
C LEU A 43 -11.31 -7.06 -2.97
N ASP A 44 -10.08 -7.37 -3.37
CA ASP A 44 -9.64 -7.63 -4.75
C ASP A 44 -9.70 -6.42 -5.70
N ASP A 45 -9.89 -5.21 -5.18
CA ASP A 45 -9.77 -3.96 -5.95
C ASP A 45 -8.32 -3.45 -5.98
N CYS A 46 -7.44 -4.26 -6.58
CA CYS A 46 -6.02 -3.90 -6.73
C CYS A 46 -5.80 -2.65 -7.61
N ALA A 47 -6.80 -2.23 -8.39
CA ALA A 47 -6.70 -1.02 -9.19
C ALA A 47 -6.87 0.23 -8.32
N ALA A 48 -7.85 0.25 -7.41
CA ALA A 48 -8.01 1.32 -6.43
C ALA A 48 -6.84 1.38 -5.44
N ALA A 49 -6.43 0.21 -4.93
CA ALA A 49 -5.27 0.12 -4.03
C ALA A 49 -4.00 0.72 -4.65
N GLN A 50 -3.77 0.50 -5.94
CA GLN A 50 -2.63 1.09 -6.63
C GLN A 50 -2.73 2.63 -6.67
N ARG A 51 -3.89 3.20 -7.02
CA ARG A 51 -4.07 4.66 -7.07
C ARG A 51 -3.91 5.31 -5.69
N HIS A 52 -4.53 4.73 -4.66
CA HIS A 52 -4.45 5.28 -3.31
C HIS A 52 -3.07 5.10 -2.68
N SER A 53 -2.38 3.99 -2.96
CA SER A 53 -0.99 3.82 -2.53
C SER A 53 -0.02 4.79 -3.24
N GLU A 54 -0.19 5.05 -4.53
CA GLU A 54 0.57 6.08 -5.29
C GLU A 54 0.45 7.45 -4.65
N ARG A 55 -0.79 7.92 -4.47
CA ARG A 55 -1.05 9.20 -3.83
C ARG A 55 -0.51 9.25 -2.40
N GLY A 56 -0.72 8.18 -1.63
CA GLY A 56 -0.23 8.10 -0.25
C GLY A 56 1.29 8.16 -0.16
N VAL A 57 2.02 7.48 -1.06
CA VAL A 57 3.48 7.52 -1.12
C VAL A 57 3.98 8.95 -1.36
N GLU A 58 3.36 9.69 -2.29
CA GLU A 58 3.72 11.09 -2.56
C GLU A 58 3.52 11.97 -1.32
N ILE A 59 2.38 11.84 -0.65
CA ILE A 59 2.06 12.58 0.57
C ILE A 59 3.04 12.23 1.70
N ALA A 60 3.26 10.93 1.95
CA ALA A 60 4.11 10.44 3.02
C ALA A 60 5.58 10.86 2.84
N ARG A 61 6.07 10.91 1.59
CA ARG A 61 7.39 11.46 1.26
C ARG A 61 7.47 12.96 1.56
N ARG A 62 6.52 13.75 1.06
CA ARG A 62 6.50 15.21 1.23
C ARG A 62 6.41 15.64 2.70
N THR A 63 5.75 14.82 3.52
CA THR A 63 5.41 15.18 4.91
C THR A 63 6.22 14.42 5.96
N GLY A 64 7.19 13.60 5.54
CA GLY A 64 8.10 12.91 6.45
C GLY A 64 7.41 11.84 7.31
N ARG A 65 6.59 10.98 6.70
CA ARG A 65 5.86 9.90 7.38
C ARG A 65 6.41 8.51 7.02
N PRO A 66 7.61 8.12 7.51
CA PRO A 66 8.33 6.94 7.02
C PRO A 66 7.59 5.61 7.29
N PHE A 67 6.87 5.49 8.41
CA PHE A 67 6.09 4.28 8.69
C PHE A 67 4.95 4.09 7.69
N ALA A 68 4.17 5.15 7.44
CA ALA A 68 3.13 5.12 6.44
C ALA A 68 3.70 4.92 5.03
N LEU A 69 4.84 5.55 4.71
CA LEU A 69 5.54 5.36 3.45
C LEU A 69 5.87 3.89 3.18
N ALA A 70 6.51 3.20 4.14
CA ALA A 70 6.83 1.78 4.00
C ALA A 70 5.57 0.92 3.82
N GLN A 71 4.51 1.17 4.59
CA GLN A 71 3.24 0.45 4.44
C GLN A 71 2.59 0.68 3.07
N LEU A 72 2.53 1.92 2.59
CA LEU A 72 1.94 2.26 1.29
C LEU A 72 2.76 1.69 0.12
N LEU A 73 4.10 1.70 0.23
CA LEU A 73 4.98 1.03 -0.72
C LEU A 73 4.73 -0.47 -0.76
N LEU A 74 4.58 -1.10 0.40
CA LEU A 74 4.28 -2.53 0.52
C LEU A 74 2.93 -2.89 -0.13
N THR A 75 1.86 -2.17 0.21
CA THR A 75 0.53 -2.40 -0.37
C THR A 75 0.54 -2.16 -1.87
N GLY A 76 1.19 -1.09 -2.33
CA GLY A 76 1.32 -0.77 -3.75
C GLY A 76 2.17 -1.81 -4.51
N ALA A 77 3.19 -2.40 -3.89
CA ALA A 77 3.94 -3.50 -4.47
C ALA A 77 3.06 -4.75 -4.64
N TYR A 78 2.26 -5.09 -3.63
CA TYR A 78 1.33 -6.21 -3.69
C TYR A 78 0.25 -6.01 -4.77
N ALA A 79 -0.37 -4.83 -4.83
CA ALA A 79 -1.36 -4.50 -5.86
C ALA A 79 -0.77 -4.64 -7.29
N ARG A 80 0.48 -4.21 -7.49
CA ARG A 80 1.19 -4.36 -8.78
C ARG A 80 1.53 -5.81 -9.09
N LEU A 81 1.91 -6.60 -8.09
CA LEU A 81 2.12 -8.04 -8.24
C LEU A 81 0.85 -8.73 -8.74
N THR A 82 -0.29 -8.51 -8.08
CA THR A 82 -1.58 -9.10 -8.47
C THR A 82 -2.00 -8.72 -9.89
N ARG A 83 -1.60 -7.53 -10.35
CA ARG A 83 -1.85 -7.05 -11.71
C ARG A 83 -0.77 -7.43 -12.74
N GLY A 84 0.19 -8.28 -12.37
CA GLY A 84 1.26 -8.74 -13.27
C GLY A 84 2.33 -7.70 -13.61
N ARG A 85 2.35 -6.55 -12.94
CA ARG A 85 3.33 -5.46 -13.15
C ARG A 85 4.61 -5.72 -12.37
N LEU A 86 5.27 -6.85 -12.66
CA LEU A 86 6.32 -7.42 -11.80
C LEU A 86 7.53 -6.51 -11.59
N ARG A 87 7.97 -5.76 -12.61
CA ARG A 87 9.10 -4.83 -12.49
C ARG A 87 8.79 -3.71 -11.49
N GLU A 88 7.65 -3.06 -11.66
CA GLU A 88 7.22 -1.96 -10.78
C GLU A 88 6.91 -2.48 -9.37
N ALA A 89 6.33 -3.68 -9.25
CA ALA A 89 6.13 -4.33 -7.97
C ALA A 89 7.45 -4.52 -7.21
N LEU A 90 8.51 -4.97 -7.91
CA LEU A 90 9.81 -5.19 -7.31
C LEU A 90 10.46 -3.87 -6.84
N GLU A 91 10.39 -2.83 -7.66
CA GLU A 91 10.89 -1.49 -7.31
C GLU A 91 10.26 -0.96 -6.02
N TRP A 92 8.94 -1.10 -5.91
CA TRP A 92 8.19 -0.67 -4.72
C TRP A 92 8.50 -1.53 -3.49
N ALA A 93 8.65 -2.84 -3.66
CA ALA A 93 9.01 -3.74 -2.57
C ALA A 93 10.45 -3.51 -2.08
N ASP A 94 11.39 -3.22 -2.98
CA ASP A 94 12.78 -2.85 -2.65
C ASP A 94 12.80 -1.58 -1.80
N GLU A 95 12.05 -0.55 -2.19
CA GLU A 95 11.96 0.69 -1.42
C GLU A 95 11.29 0.47 -0.06
N SER A 96 10.21 -0.31 0.01
CA SER A 96 9.56 -0.68 1.27
C SER A 96 10.55 -1.35 2.23
N VAL A 97 11.36 -2.30 1.74
CA VAL A 97 12.41 -2.96 2.53
C VAL A 97 13.45 -1.96 3.03
N ALA A 98 13.87 -1.01 2.17
CA ALA A 98 14.83 0.02 2.56
C ALA A 98 14.29 0.91 3.69
N VAL A 99 13.07 1.46 3.53
CA VAL A 99 12.45 2.32 4.55
C VAL A 99 12.16 1.55 5.84
N ALA A 100 11.62 0.32 5.74
CA ALA A 100 11.33 -0.51 6.90
C ALA A 100 12.60 -0.90 7.69
N ARG A 101 13.74 -1.05 7.01
CA ARG A 101 15.02 -1.33 7.64
C ARG A 101 15.48 -0.18 8.53
N GLU A 102 15.36 1.06 8.04
CA GLU A 102 15.73 2.26 8.80
C GLU A 102 14.83 2.49 10.02
N LEU A 103 13.57 2.05 9.97
CA LEU A 103 12.62 2.14 11.09
C LEU A 103 12.92 1.15 12.24
N GLY A 104 13.73 0.12 12.00
CA GLY A 104 14.12 -0.88 13.02
C GLY A 104 13.03 -1.88 13.43
N GLY A 105 11.82 -1.80 12.86
CA GLY A 105 10.71 -2.72 13.15
C GLY A 105 10.81 -4.05 12.42
N ALA A 106 10.91 -5.16 13.16
CA ALA A 106 11.12 -6.50 12.59
C ALA A 106 9.94 -7.01 11.77
N GLU A 107 8.71 -6.70 12.16
CA GLU A 107 7.49 -7.17 11.50
C GLU A 107 7.34 -6.60 10.08
N LEU A 108 7.33 -5.26 9.95
CA LEU A 108 7.18 -4.60 8.66
C LEU A 108 8.34 -4.93 7.70
N LEU A 109 9.56 -5.04 8.23
CA LEU A 109 10.71 -5.47 7.45
C LEU A 109 10.56 -6.93 6.99
N GLY A 110 10.07 -7.81 7.86
CA GLY A 110 9.80 -9.21 7.54
C GLY A 110 8.76 -9.37 6.42
N ILE A 111 7.62 -8.70 6.55
CA ILE A 111 6.54 -8.75 5.55
C ILE A 111 7.02 -8.13 4.23
N SER A 112 7.75 -7.01 4.27
CA SER A 112 8.30 -6.40 3.06
C SER A 112 9.24 -7.34 2.31
N ARG A 113 10.10 -8.07 3.03
CA ARG A 113 10.96 -9.10 2.44
C ARG A 113 10.17 -10.27 1.87
N ALA A 114 9.08 -10.68 2.53
CA ALA A 114 8.22 -11.75 2.05
C ALA A 114 7.56 -11.38 0.73
N ILE A 115 6.94 -10.19 0.64
CA ILE A 115 6.34 -9.70 -0.62
C ILE A 115 7.39 -9.59 -1.73
N ARG A 116 8.57 -9.05 -1.42
CA ARG A 116 9.68 -8.98 -2.37
C ARG A 116 10.09 -10.37 -2.89
N ALA A 117 10.19 -11.36 -2.01
CA ALA A 117 10.52 -12.73 -2.39
C ALA A 117 9.42 -13.35 -3.28
N LEU A 118 8.13 -13.12 -2.96
CA LEU A 118 7.00 -13.54 -3.80
C LEU A 118 7.13 -12.97 -5.21
N ILE A 119 7.43 -11.67 -5.35
CA ILE A 119 7.61 -11.03 -6.66
C ILE A 119 8.78 -11.66 -7.42
N LEU A 120 9.93 -11.88 -6.78
CA LEU A 120 11.11 -12.46 -7.42
C LEU A 120 10.87 -13.89 -7.93
N MET A 121 10.02 -14.69 -7.26
CA MET A 121 9.63 -16.01 -7.74
C MET A 121 8.80 -15.95 -9.02
N GLN A 122 8.07 -14.86 -9.27
CA GLN A 122 7.29 -14.67 -10.50
C GLN A 122 8.12 -14.11 -11.66
N VAL A 123 9.24 -13.45 -11.36
CA VAL A 123 10.14 -12.87 -12.38
C VAL A 123 11.09 -13.91 -12.99
N ARG A 124 11.31 -15.04 -12.30
CA ARG A 124 12.18 -16.13 -12.76
C ARG A 124 11.32 -17.32 -13.22
N PRO A 125 11.25 -17.63 -14.53
CA PRO A 125 10.63 -18.86 -15.01
C PRO A 125 11.46 -20.09 -14.60
#